data_AF-A0A935RYR5-F1
#
_entry.id   AF-A0A935RYR5-F1
#
_cell.length_a   1.000
_cell.length_b   1.000
_cell.length_c   1.000
_cell.angle_alpha   90.00
_cell.angle_beta   90.00
_cell.angle_gamma   90.00
#
_symmetry.space_group_name_H-M   'P 1'
#
loop_
_entity.id
_entity.type
_entity.pdbx_description
1 polymer ?
#
loop_
_entity_poly.entity_id
_entity_poly.type
_entity_poly.pdbx_seq_one_letter_code
_entity_poly.pdbx_strand_id
1 'polypeptide(L)'
;MKILRLHFKNIHSLKGEHCLDFTIPPLSISGLFAITGPTGAGKSTILDVITLALFSRIPRFDGKITNTEIEKIGSVMTHFAEDAYAEVEYQSNGKIYRSTCKIAKTRTGNLKPYEMTLATLPDGTYWT
;
A
#
# COMPACT_ATOMS: atom_id res chain seq x y z
N MET A 1 9.41 12.53 8.69
CA MET A 1 8.64 11.96 7.58
C MET A 1 7.17 12.29 7.77
N LYS A 2 6.46 12.73 6.72
CA LYS A 2 5.03 13.06 6.76
C LYS A 2 4.31 12.35 5.60
N ILE A 3 3.31 11.52 5.90
CA ILE A 3 2.47 10.90 4.86
C ILE A 3 1.56 11.96 4.24
N LEU A 4 1.45 11.96 2.91
CA LEU A 4 0.65 12.90 2.13
C LEU A 4 -0.55 12.21 1.50
N ARG A 5 -0.34 11.06 0.85
CA ARG A 5 -1.39 10.32 0.16
C ARG A 5 -1.16 8.82 0.23
N LEU A 6 -2.24 8.05 0.32
CA LEU A 6 -2.26 6.61 0.10
C LEU A 6 -3.12 6.31 -1.12
N HIS A 7 -2.62 5.44 -1.97
CA HIS A 7 -3.36 4.92 -3.11
C HIS A 7 -3.11 3.42 -3.19
N PHE A 8 -4.16 2.60 -3.20
CA PHE A 8 -3.96 1.15 -3.17
C PHE A 8 -5.15 0.43 -3.76
N LYS A 9 -4.91 -0.83 -4.14
CA LYS A 9 -5.90 -1.68 -4.78
C LYS A 9 -5.79 -3.11 -4.28
N ASN A 10 -6.94 -3.71 -3.99
CA ASN A 10 -7.07 -5.15 -3.72
C ASN A 10 -6.12 -5.67 -2.63
N ILE A 11 -6.01 -4.97 -1.50
CA ILE A 11 -5.17 -5.38 -0.36
C ILE A 11 -6.06 -5.97 0.73
N HIS A 12 -5.74 -7.19 1.19
CA HIS A 12 -6.52 -7.94 2.18
C HIS A 12 -8.03 -7.94 1.87
N SER A 13 -8.83 -7.35 2.77
CA SER A 13 -10.29 -7.25 2.68
C SER A 13 -10.79 -6.07 1.85
N LEU A 14 -9.93 -5.10 1.54
CA LEU A 14 -10.29 -3.89 0.80
C LEU A 14 -10.14 -4.13 -0.71
N LYS A 15 -11.22 -4.65 -1.30
CA LYS A 15 -11.35 -4.85 -2.75
C LYS A 15 -11.53 -3.52 -3.49
N GLY A 16 -11.00 -3.42 -4.71
CA GLY A 16 -11.13 -2.24 -5.56
C GLY A 16 -10.09 -1.18 -5.25
N GLU A 17 -10.26 -0.02 -5.87
CA GLU A 17 -9.36 1.14 -5.75
C GLU A 17 -9.73 1.98 -4.53
N HIS A 18 -8.73 2.38 -3.73
CA HIS A 18 -8.90 3.22 -2.55
C HIS A 18 -7.86 4.33 -2.55
N CYS A 19 -8.28 5.55 -2.20
CA CYS A 19 -7.42 6.72 -2.09
C CYS A 19 -7.71 7.47 -0.79
N LEU A 20 -6.67 7.78 -0.02
CA LEU A 20 -6.75 8.66 1.15
C LEU A 20 -5.75 9.80 0.96
N ASP A 21 -6.26 11.02 0.87
CA ASP A 21 -5.44 12.22 0.70
C ASP A 21 -5.46 13.05 2.00
N PHE A 22 -4.31 13.12 2.67
CA PHE A 22 -4.13 13.87 3.92
C PHE A 22 -3.87 15.36 3.68
N THR A 23 -3.77 15.79 2.42
CA THR A 23 -3.48 17.18 2.03
C THR A 23 -4.75 17.98 1.75
N ILE A 24 -5.91 17.33 1.69
CA ILE A 24 -7.22 17.97 1.49
C ILE A 24 -8.10 17.92 2.77
N PRO A 25 -9.00 18.89 2.97
CA PRO A 25 -9.98 18.82 4.05
C PRO A 25 -10.91 17.60 3.91
N PRO A 26 -11.37 16.99 5.03
CA PRO A 26 -11.19 17.44 6.41
C PRO A 26 -9.85 17.03 7.04
N LEU A 27 -9.07 16.15 6.39
CA LEU A 27 -7.86 15.58 6.99
C LEU A 27 -6.71 16.60 7.10
N SER A 28 -6.58 17.50 6.14
CA SER A 28 -5.48 18.50 6.13
C SER A 28 -5.56 19.52 7.26
N ILE A 29 -6.76 19.77 7.77
CA ILE A 29 -7.02 20.69 8.88
C ILE A 29 -7.16 19.97 10.22
N SER A 30 -7.15 18.64 10.22
CA SER A 30 -7.27 17.82 11.42
C SER A 30 -5.88 17.42 11.90
N GLY A 31 -5.47 17.90 13.09
CA GLY A 31 -4.21 17.46 13.71
C GLY A 31 -4.23 16.01 14.20
N LEU A 32 -5.43 15.45 14.41
CA LEU A 32 -5.67 14.08 14.84
C LEU A 32 -6.94 13.56 14.17
N PHE A 33 -6.92 12.32 13.68
CA PHE A 33 -8.08 11.63 13.13
C PHE A 33 -8.13 10.20 13.66
N ALA A 34 -9.30 9.58 13.60
CA ALA A 34 -9.50 8.19 14.02
C ALA A 34 -9.98 7.34 12.84
N ILE A 35 -9.41 6.14 12.71
CA ILE A 35 -9.92 5.11 11.80
C ILE A 35 -10.82 4.18 12.63
N THR A 36 -12.13 4.26 12.42
CA THR A 36 -13.13 3.52 13.20
C THR A 36 -13.90 2.54 12.32
N GLY A 37 -14.61 1.60 12.95
CA GLY A 37 -15.40 0.58 12.26
C GLY A 37 -15.36 -0.79 12.96
N PRO A 38 -16.22 -1.74 12.57
CA PRO A 38 -16.30 -3.05 13.21
C PRO A 38 -15.03 -3.89 13.01
N THR A 39 -14.88 -4.95 13.80
CA THR A 39 -13.82 -5.95 13.60
C THR A 39 -13.93 -6.54 12.19
N GLY A 40 -12.81 -6.66 11.48
CA GLY A 40 -12.79 -7.14 10.08
C GLY A 40 -13.02 -6.07 9.02
N ALA A 41 -13.35 -4.83 9.37
CA ALA A 41 -13.59 -3.74 8.40
C ALA A 41 -12.36 -3.23 7.61
N GLY A 42 -11.18 -3.85 7.78
CA GLY A 42 -9.96 -3.43 7.08
C GLY A 42 -9.22 -2.23 7.69
N LYS A 43 -9.51 -1.83 8.94
CA LYS A 43 -8.80 -0.71 9.59
C LYS A 43 -7.28 -0.89 9.61
N SER A 44 -6.80 -2.07 10.02
CA SER A 44 -5.38 -2.38 10.00
C SER A 44 -4.82 -2.53 8.59
N THR A 45 -5.65 -2.90 7.61
CA THR A 45 -5.24 -2.98 6.20
C THR A 45 -4.72 -1.64 5.69
N ILE A 46 -5.31 -0.52 6.13
CA ILE A 46 -4.80 0.82 5.80
C ILE A 46 -3.37 1.03 6.34
N LEU A 47 -3.07 0.51 7.53
CA LEU A 47 -1.71 0.57 8.10
C LEU A 47 -0.76 -0.39 7.38
N ASP A 48 -1.23 -1.58 7.04
CA ASP A 48 -0.47 -2.59 6.29
C ASP A 48 -0.10 -2.06 4.89
N VAL A 49 -0.96 -1.27 4.24
CA VAL A 49 -0.68 -0.57 2.97
C VAL A 49 0.54 0.35 3.10
N ILE A 50 0.67 1.11 4.18
CA ILE A 50 1.80 2.02 4.41
C ILE A 50 3.10 1.23 4.48
N THR A 51 3.14 0.18 5.31
CA THR A 51 4.35 -0.62 5.49
C THR A 51 4.68 -1.46 4.26
N LEU A 52 3.67 -1.93 3.53
CA LEU A 52 3.83 -2.68 2.30
C LEU A 52 4.45 -1.80 1.22
N ALA A 53 3.92 -0.59 1.04
CA ALA A 53 4.42 0.38 0.07
C ALA A 53 5.85 0.84 0.37
N LEU A 54 6.23 1.02 1.64
CA LEU A 54 7.56 1.50 2.03
C LEU A 54 8.63 0.40 2.08
N PHE A 55 8.25 -0.81 2.52
CA PHE A 55 9.24 -1.81 2.93
C PHE A 55 9.02 -3.20 2.32
N SER A 56 7.94 -3.41 1.57
CA SER A 56 7.48 -4.75 1.17
C SER A 56 7.27 -5.65 2.40
N ARG A 57 6.72 -5.08 3.47
CA ARG A 57 6.49 -5.78 4.74
C ARG A 57 5.07 -5.54 5.22
N ILE A 58 4.49 -6.59 5.79
CA ILE A 58 3.26 -6.49 6.57
C ILE A 58 3.63 -6.90 8.00
N PRO A 59 3.41 -6.06 9.02
CA PRO A 59 3.86 -6.31 10.40
C PRO A 59 3.36 -7.63 11.02
N ARG A 60 2.33 -8.23 10.42
CA ARG A 60 1.74 -9.50 10.84
C ARG A 60 2.52 -10.72 10.35
N PHE A 61 3.50 -10.52 9.48
CA PHE A 61 4.37 -11.55 8.93
C PHE A 61 5.80 -11.39 9.44
N ASP A 62 6.53 -12.51 9.45
CA ASP A 62 7.92 -12.54 9.89
C ASP A 62 8.85 -12.06 8.76
N GLY A 63 8.95 -10.74 8.60
CA GLY A 63 9.92 -10.12 7.68
C GLY A 63 9.31 -9.55 6.39
N LYS A 64 10.03 -9.70 5.27
CA LYS A 64 9.56 -9.27 3.94
C LYS A 64 8.53 -10.24 3.41
N ILE A 65 7.54 -9.72 2.66
CA ILE A 65 6.56 -10.56 2.00
C ILE A 65 7.25 -11.56 1.07
N THR A 66 6.84 -12.81 1.19
CA THR A 66 7.30 -13.94 0.38
C THR A 66 6.19 -14.34 -0.60
N ASN A 67 6.55 -15.02 -1.69
CA ASN A 67 5.56 -15.52 -2.64
C ASN A 67 4.51 -16.42 -1.97
N THR A 68 4.93 -17.23 -0.99
CA THR A 68 4.04 -18.10 -0.21
C THR A 68 2.97 -17.31 0.55
N GLU A 69 3.34 -16.18 1.17
CA GLU A 69 2.38 -15.33 1.88
C GLU A 69 1.45 -14.59 0.92
N ILE A 70 1.91 -14.25 -0.29
CA ILE A 70 1.10 -13.59 -1.32
C ILE A 70 0.12 -14.58 -1.97
N GLU A 71 0.56 -15.82 -2.20
CA GLU A 71 -0.26 -16.91 -2.75
C GLU A 71 -1.33 -17.38 -1.77
N LYS A 72 -1.06 -17.29 -0.47
CA LYS A 72 -2.05 -17.60 0.56
C LYS A 72 -3.27 -16.69 0.38
N ILE A 73 -4.41 -17.32 0.12
CA ILE A 73 -5.67 -16.66 -0.19
C ILE A 73 -6.01 -15.58 0.85
N GLY A 74 -6.21 -14.35 0.38
CA GLY A 74 -6.61 -13.20 1.22
C GLY A 74 -5.54 -12.70 2.19
N SER A 75 -4.34 -13.29 2.15
CA SER A 75 -3.25 -12.98 3.07
C SER A 75 -2.55 -11.67 2.71
N VAL A 76 -2.40 -11.32 1.43
CA VAL A 76 -1.87 -10.01 0.99
C VAL A 76 -2.79 -9.41 -0.06
N MET A 77 -2.98 -10.13 -1.14
CA MET A 77 -3.88 -9.76 -2.23
C MET A 77 -5.29 -10.26 -1.94
N THR A 78 -6.29 -9.42 -2.22
CA THR A 78 -7.71 -9.78 -2.06
C THR A 78 -8.03 -11.06 -2.83
N HIS A 79 -8.89 -11.90 -2.25
CA HIS A 79 -9.28 -13.15 -2.88
C HIS A 79 -9.83 -12.94 -4.29
N PHE A 80 -9.39 -13.77 -5.23
CA PHE A 80 -9.70 -13.69 -6.66
C PHE A 80 -9.24 -12.41 -7.39
N ALA A 81 -8.40 -11.58 -6.79
CA ALA A 81 -7.76 -10.50 -7.53
C ALA A 81 -6.60 -11.03 -8.39
N GLU A 82 -6.42 -10.38 -9.55
CA GLU A 82 -5.33 -10.63 -10.50
C GLU A 82 -4.15 -9.68 -10.27
N ASP A 83 -4.42 -8.53 -9.68
CA ASP A 83 -3.44 -7.51 -9.32
C ASP A 83 -3.78 -6.86 -7.98
N ALA A 84 -2.74 -6.32 -7.35
CA ALA A 84 -2.83 -5.49 -6.17
C ALA A 84 -1.64 -4.54 -6.15
N TYR A 85 -1.84 -3.37 -5.56
CA TYR A 85 -0.71 -2.47 -5.30
C TYR A 85 -0.96 -1.65 -4.05
N ALA A 86 0.13 -1.20 -3.43
CA ALA A 86 0.14 -0.25 -2.34
C ALA A 86 1.11 0.88 -2.68
N GLU A 87 0.62 2.11 -2.64
CA GLU A 87 1.38 3.31 -2.95
C GLU A 87 1.23 4.33 -1.81
N VAL A 88 2.35 4.95 -1.44
CA VAL A 88 2.38 6.03 -0.46
C VAL A 88 3.21 7.19 -0.98
N GLU A 89 2.61 8.36 -0.94
CA GLU A 89 3.32 9.63 -1.14
C GLU A 89 3.63 10.23 0.22
N TYR A 90 4.88 10.64 0.42
CA TYR A 90 5.35 11.18 1.69
C TYR A 90 6.45 12.20 1.51
N GLN A 91 6.52 13.14 2.45
CA GLN A 91 7.57 14.12 2.53
C GLN A 91 8.66 13.67 3.51
N SER A 92 9.92 13.78 3.10
CA SER A 92 11.09 13.57 3.95
C SER A 92 12.19 14.55 3.57
N ASN A 93 12.80 15.20 4.55
CA ASN A 93 13.88 16.19 4.36
C ASN A 93 13.58 17.24 3.28
N GLY A 94 12.35 17.77 3.28
CA GLY A 94 11.89 18.79 2.33
C GLY A 94 11.54 18.30 0.92
N LYS A 95 11.83 17.03 0.58
CA LYS A 95 11.49 16.42 -0.71
C LYS A 95 10.27 15.51 -0.61
N ILE A 96 9.55 15.36 -1.71
CA ILE A 96 8.40 14.45 -1.80
C ILE A 96 8.82 13.19 -2.55
N TYR A 97 8.39 12.05 -2.04
CA TYR A 97 8.64 10.74 -2.61
C TYR A 97 7.35 9.97 -2.78
N ARG A 98 7.34 9.06 -3.76
CA ARG A 98 6.31 8.04 -3.95
C ARG A 98 6.97 6.67 -3.90
N SER A 99 6.53 5.83 -2.97
CA SER A 99 6.94 4.43 -2.89
C SER A 99 5.78 3.54 -3.27
N THR A 100 6.01 2.60 -4.17
CA THR A 100 4.96 1.72 -4.71
C THR A 100 5.41 0.26 -4.65
N CYS A 101 4.55 -0.60 -4.11
CA CYS A 101 4.65 -2.05 -4.17
C CYS A 101 3.56 -2.59 -5.11
N LYS A 102 3.93 -3.37 -6.13
CA LYS A 102 2.99 -4.00 -7.07
C LYS A 102 3.10 -5.51 -7.02
N ILE A 103 1.94 -6.16 -6.98
CA ILE A 103 1.76 -7.60 -7.00
C ILE A 103 0.82 -7.91 -8.16
N ALA A 104 1.18 -8.86 -9.01
CA ALA A 104 0.34 -9.26 -10.13
C ALA A 104 0.52 -10.73 -10.45
N LYS A 105 -0.52 -11.34 -11.00
CA LYS A 105 -0.46 -12.67 -11.60
C LYS A 105 -0.15 -12.61 -13.09
N THR A 106 0.34 -13.71 -13.62
CA THR A 106 0.42 -13.97 -15.06
C THR A 106 -0.96 -14.40 -15.57
N ARG A 107 -1.12 -14.44 -16.90
CA ARG A 107 -2.34 -14.98 -17.54
C ARG A 107 -2.64 -16.44 -17.16
N THR A 108 -1.65 -17.19 -16.69
CA THR A 108 -1.79 -18.58 -16.25
C THR A 108 -2.11 -18.71 -14.76
N GLY A 109 -2.28 -17.59 -14.04
CA GLY A 109 -2.62 -17.56 -12.61
C GLY A 109 -1.44 -17.62 -11.64
N ASN A 110 -0.21 -17.76 -12.14
CA ASN A 110 1.01 -17.78 -11.31
C ASN A 110 1.39 -16.36 -10.86
N LEU A 111 1.99 -16.20 -9.68
CA LEU A 111 2.51 -14.90 -9.25
C LEU A 111 3.71 -14.47 -10.09
N LYS A 112 3.76 -13.19 -10.44
CA LYS A 112 4.98 -12.52 -10.91
C LYS A 112 5.83 -12.13 -9.68
N PRO A 113 7.15 -11.95 -9.84
CA PRO A 113 7.95 -11.24 -8.85
C PRO A 113 7.29 -9.91 -8.52
N TYR A 114 7.11 -9.61 -7.24
CA TYR A 114 6.56 -8.32 -6.85
C TYR A 114 7.57 -7.21 -7.17
N GLU A 115 7.06 -6.06 -7.57
CA GLU A 115 7.87 -4.91 -7.95
C GLU A 115 7.82 -3.85 -6.86
N MET A 116 8.97 -3.24 -6.59
CA MET A 116 9.11 -2.11 -5.67
C MET A 116 9.75 -0.95 -6.40
N THR A 117 9.15 0.23 -6.31
CA THR A 117 9.70 1.44 -6.90
C THR A 117 9.67 2.59 -5.91
N LEU A 118 10.70 3.44 -5.98
CA LEU A 118 10.76 4.71 -5.26
C LEU A 118 10.98 5.81 -6.30
N ALA A 119 10.16 6.84 -6.28
CA ALA A 119 10.30 8.00 -7.15
C ALA A 119 10.32 9.31 -6.35
N THR A 120 11.10 10.29 -6.78
CA THR A 120 10.96 11.68 -6.30
C THR A 120 9.82 12.36 -7.05
N LEU A 121 9.02 13.20 -6.38
CA LEU A 121 7.97 14.03 -6.98
C LEU A 121 8.35 15.52 -6.93
N PRO A 122 7.90 16.34 -7.92
CA PRO A 122 7.01 15.98 -9.04
C PRO A 122 7.75 15.35 -10.23
N ASP A 123 9.07 15.39 -10.22
CA ASP A 123 9.96 15.08 -11.35
C ASP A 123 9.87 13.63 -11.84
N GLY A 124 9.30 12.72 -11.03
CA GLY A 124 9.07 11.33 -11.38
C GLY A 124 10.35 10.50 -11.51
N THR A 125 11.49 11.02 -11.06
CA THR A 125 12.78 10.32 -11.15
C THR A 125 12.78 9.09 -10.24
N TYR A 126 12.94 7.91 -10.83
CA TYR A 126 13.01 6.65 -10.09
C TYR A 126 14.40 6.42 -9.49
N TRP A 127 14.41 5.88 -8.28
CA TRP A 127 15.58 5.33 -7.61
C TRP A 127 15.50 3.81 -7.74
N THR A 128 16.48 3.22 -8.42
CA THR A 128 16.70 1.77 -8.46
C THR A 128 17.62 1.34 -7.34
#